data_AF-A0A815UB18-F1
#
_entry.id   AF-A0A815UB18-F1
#
_cell.length_a   1.000
_cell.length_b   1.000
_cell.length_c   1.000
_cell.angle_alpha   90.00
_cell.angle_beta   90.00
_cell.angle_gamma   90.00
#
_symmetry.space_group_name_H-M   'P 1'
#
loop_
_entity.id
_entity.type
_entity.pdbx_description
1 polymer ?
#
loop_
_entity_poly.entity_id
_entity_poly.type
_entity_poly.pdbx_seq_one_letter_code
_entity_poly.pdbx_strand_id
1 'polypeptide(L)'
;MSKYLIILALLFMIIVNILAEDKLQIGIKKKVENCDRKSKKGDRLHMHYTGTLKSNGKKFDSSLDRGEPFVFTIGTGQVIKGWDQGLLNMCEGEQRKLVIPPSLGYGDRGAGNDIPGGATLVFEVELVKIERGNNDL
;
A
#
# COMPACT_ATOMS: atom_id res chain seq x y z
N MET A 1 -36.43 28.54 -5.59
CA MET A 1 -35.32 28.40 -4.61
C MET A 1 -34.96 26.95 -4.32
N SER A 2 -35.88 26.08 -3.89
CA SER A 2 -35.57 24.68 -3.51
C SER A 2 -34.92 23.82 -4.63
N LYS A 3 -35.38 23.91 -5.89
CA LYS A 3 -34.82 23.12 -7.01
C LYS A 3 -33.35 23.46 -7.32
N TYR A 4 -32.95 24.73 -7.24
CA TYR A 4 -31.57 25.15 -7.48
C TYR A 4 -30.63 24.72 -6.35
N LEU A 5 -31.12 24.73 -5.11
CA LEU A 5 -30.36 24.26 -3.95
C LEU A 5 -30.06 22.75 -4.03
N ILE A 6 -31.04 21.96 -4.49
CA ILE A 6 -30.86 20.51 -4.70
C ILE A 6 -29.86 20.25 -5.83
N ILE A 7 -29.93 20.99 -6.95
CA ILE A 7 -28.98 20.86 -8.05
C ILE A 7 -27.56 21.25 -7.62
N LEU A 8 -27.40 22.34 -6.86
CA LEU A 8 -26.10 22.74 -6.29
C LEU A 8 -25.55 21.69 -5.31
N ALA A 9 -26.40 21.11 -4.46
CA ALA A 9 -25.98 20.04 -3.55
C ALA A 9 -25.57 18.75 -4.28
N LEU A 10 -26.26 18.39 -5.37
CA LEU A 10 -25.90 17.23 -6.21
C LEU A 10 -24.60 17.48 -6.98
N LEU A 11 -24.43 18.66 -7.58
CA LEU A 11 -23.18 19.05 -8.23
C LEU A 11 -22.02 19.06 -7.24
N PHE A 12 -22.24 19.61 -6.05
CA PHE A 12 -21.25 19.59 -4.98
C PHE A 12 -20.90 18.17 -4.54
N MET A 13 -21.88 17.28 -4.36
CA MET A 13 -21.60 15.86 -4.04
C MET A 13 -20.86 15.12 -5.16
N ILE A 14 -21.17 15.42 -6.43
CA ILE A 14 -20.45 14.85 -7.59
C ILE A 14 -19.00 15.35 -7.60
N ILE A 15 -18.78 16.65 -7.39
CA ILE A 15 -17.44 17.26 -7.32
C ILE A 15 -16.64 16.68 -6.14
N VAL A 16 -17.27 16.50 -4.97
CA VAL A 16 -16.64 15.90 -3.80
C VAL A 16 -16.26 14.44 -4.06
N ASN A 17 -17.11 13.64 -4.70
CA ASN A 17 -16.79 12.27 -5.07
C ASN A 17 -15.65 12.18 -6.10
N ILE A 18 -15.55 13.16 -7.02
CA ILE A 18 -14.42 13.24 -7.97
C ILE A 18 -13.11 13.60 -7.26
N LEU A 19 -13.17 14.42 -6.19
CA LEU A 19 -12.00 14.79 -5.39
C LEU A 19 -11.64 13.75 -4.31
N ALA A 20 -12.54 12.83 -3.99
CA ALA A 20 -12.35 11.84 -2.95
C ALA A 20 -11.87 10.50 -3.52
N GLU A 21 -10.55 10.25 -3.47
CA GLU A 21 -9.93 9.04 -2.89
C GLU A 21 -8.40 9.07 -3.02
N ASP A 22 -7.74 10.11 -2.47
CA ASP A 22 -6.28 10.14 -2.29
C ASP A 22 -5.87 9.60 -0.91
N LYS A 23 -6.39 8.44 -0.52
CA LYS A 23 -6.09 7.81 0.77
C LYS A 23 -5.58 6.39 0.56
N LEU A 24 -4.55 6.04 1.33
CA LEU A 24 -4.09 4.66 1.45
C LEU A 24 -5.21 3.80 2.07
N GLN A 25 -5.56 2.70 1.41
CA GLN A 25 -6.49 1.71 1.95
C GLN A 25 -5.71 0.45 2.34
N ILE A 26 -5.97 -0.07 3.53
CA ILE A 26 -5.28 -1.23 4.10
C ILE A 26 -6.34 -2.26 4.50
N GLY A 27 -6.35 -3.40 3.82
CA GLY A 27 -7.19 -4.56 4.17
C GLY A 27 -6.32 -5.70 4.71
N ILE A 28 -6.66 -6.27 5.85
CA ILE A 28 -5.99 -7.47 6.37
C ILE A 28 -6.61 -8.70 5.68
N LYS A 29 -5.80 -9.48 4.95
CA LYS A 29 -6.21 -10.72 4.29
C LYS A 29 -6.05 -11.95 5.19
N LYS A 30 -5.00 -11.95 6.01
CA LYS A 30 -4.71 -13.02 6.98
C LYS A 30 -4.15 -12.38 8.23
N LYS A 31 -4.85 -12.55 9.34
CA LYS A 31 -4.39 -12.09 10.67
C LYS A 31 -3.62 -13.21 11.37
N VAL A 32 -2.67 -12.83 12.22
CA VAL A 32 -1.94 -13.74 13.10
C VAL A 32 -2.45 -13.52 14.52
N GLU A 33 -2.87 -14.59 15.21
CA GLU A 33 -3.46 -14.51 16.55
C GLU A 33 -2.42 -14.22 17.63
N ASN A 34 -1.29 -14.93 17.60
CA ASN A 34 -0.19 -14.77 18.54
C ASN A 34 0.94 -13.99 17.88
N CYS A 35 0.99 -12.70 18.17
CA CYS A 35 1.92 -11.77 17.55
C CYS A 35 2.82 -11.12 18.58
N ASP A 36 3.92 -11.79 18.89
CA ASP A 36 4.89 -11.34 19.90
C ASP A 36 5.70 -10.15 19.41
N ARG A 37 5.90 -10.05 18.09
CA ARG A 37 6.65 -8.98 17.44
C ARG A 37 5.86 -8.34 16.32
N LYS A 38 5.74 -7.01 16.38
CA LYS A 38 5.17 -6.18 15.32
C LYS A 38 6.24 -5.37 14.63
N SER A 39 6.08 -5.18 13.32
CA SER A 39 6.92 -4.28 12.53
C SER A 39 6.79 -2.84 13.03
N LYS A 40 7.93 -2.18 13.21
CA LYS A 40 8.03 -0.76 13.56
C LYS A 40 9.09 -0.08 12.69
N LYS A 41 9.04 1.25 12.62
CA LYS A 41 10.02 2.06 11.88
C LYS A 41 11.46 1.64 12.22
N GLY A 42 12.27 1.42 11.20
CA GLY A 42 13.66 0.99 11.31
C GLY A 42 13.89 -0.52 11.25
N ASP A 43 12.83 -1.34 11.32
CA ASP A 43 12.96 -2.79 11.13
C ASP A 43 13.35 -3.13 9.70
N ARG A 44 14.17 -4.17 9.52
CA ARG A 44 14.41 -4.77 8.22
C ARG A 44 13.35 -5.84 7.97
N LEU A 45 12.48 -5.62 7.00
CA LEU A 45 11.37 -6.50 6.67
C LEU A 45 11.72 -7.34 5.44
N HIS A 46 11.36 -8.63 5.49
CA HIS A 46 11.36 -9.53 4.36
C HIS A 46 9.91 -9.72 3.92
N MET A 47 9.59 -9.35 2.69
CA MET A 47 8.21 -9.25 2.23
C MET A 47 8.03 -10.02 0.92
N HIS A 48 7.06 -10.93 0.89
CA HIS A 48 6.50 -11.35 -0.38
C HIS A 48 5.41 -10.39 -0.81
N TYR A 49 5.34 -10.10 -2.09
CA TYR A 49 4.30 -9.26 -2.68
C TYR A 49 3.99 -9.63 -4.13
N THR A 50 2.80 -9.22 -4.57
CA THR A 50 2.43 -9.05 -5.97
C THR A 50 1.79 -7.68 -6.14
N GLY A 51 2.30 -6.91 -7.11
CA GLY A 51 1.81 -5.58 -7.45
C GLY A 51 1.04 -5.57 -8.78
N THR A 52 -0.15 -4.97 -8.79
CA THR A 52 -0.99 -4.82 -9.96
C THR A 52 -1.53 -3.40 -10.13
N LEU A 53 -1.86 -3.02 -11.36
CA LEU A 53 -2.53 -1.76 -11.65
C LEU A 53 -4.02 -1.86 -11.29
N LYS A 54 -4.56 -0.91 -10.52
CA LYS A 54 -5.99 -0.92 -10.15
C LYS A 54 -6.92 -0.83 -11.37
N SER A 55 -6.49 -0.15 -12.43
CA SER A 55 -7.30 0.13 -13.62
C SER A 55 -7.64 -1.11 -14.45
N ASN A 56 -6.75 -2.09 -14.53
CA ASN A 56 -6.91 -3.26 -15.40
C ASN A 56 -6.44 -4.58 -14.78
N GLY A 57 -5.95 -4.57 -13.54
CA GLY A 57 -5.44 -5.75 -12.84
C GLY A 57 -4.11 -6.29 -13.40
N LYS A 58 -3.48 -5.61 -14.37
CA LYS A 58 -2.20 -6.04 -14.94
C LYS A 58 -1.14 -6.09 -13.84
N LYS A 59 -0.55 -7.27 -13.64
CA LYS A 59 0.64 -7.45 -12.79
C LYS A 59 1.82 -6.72 -13.42
N PHE A 60 2.48 -5.86 -12.64
CA PHE A 60 3.72 -5.20 -13.03
C PHE A 60 4.94 -5.84 -12.38
N ASP A 61 4.80 -6.43 -11.19
CA ASP A 61 5.92 -7.07 -10.48
C ASP A 61 5.41 -8.05 -9.41
N SER A 62 6.22 -9.05 -9.09
CA SER A 62 6.00 -9.97 -7.97
C SER A 62 7.31 -10.58 -7.49
N SER A 63 7.52 -10.58 -6.16
CA SER A 63 8.61 -11.32 -5.53
C SER A 63 8.50 -12.84 -5.74
N LEU A 64 7.28 -13.35 -5.93
CA LEU A 64 7.02 -14.78 -6.09
C LEU A 64 7.56 -15.31 -7.42
N ASP A 65 7.58 -14.47 -8.46
CA ASP A 65 8.16 -14.82 -9.76
C ASP A 65 9.68 -15.07 -9.67
N ARG A 66 10.34 -14.45 -8.67
CA ARG A 66 11.78 -14.62 -8.39
C ARG A 66 12.07 -15.70 -7.33
N GLY A 67 11.05 -16.11 -6.58
CA GLY A 67 11.19 -17.07 -5.48
C GLY A 67 11.90 -16.54 -4.24
N GLU A 68 12.18 -15.24 -4.15
CA GLU A 68 12.88 -14.61 -3.03
C GLU A 68 12.11 -13.41 -2.46
N PRO A 69 12.01 -13.25 -1.13
CA PRO A 69 11.41 -12.06 -0.51
C PRO A 69 12.18 -10.79 -0.86
N PHE A 70 11.45 -9.68 -1.03
CA PHE A 70 12.07 -8.37 -1.12
C PHE A 70 12.41 -7.83 0.27
N VAL A 71 13.63 -7.33 0.43
CA VAL A 71 14.17 -6.89 1.73
C VAL A 71 14.39 -5.39 1.73
N PHE A 72 13.84 -4.71 2.73
CA PHE A 72 13.95 -3.26 2.88
C PHE A 72 13.80 -2.83 4.35
N THR A 73 14.18 -1.61 4.67
CA THR A 73 14.03 -1.01 6.01
C THR A 73 12.79 -0.12 6.06
N ILE A 74 11.79 -0.51 6.85
CA ILE A 74 10.48 0.15 6.89
C ILE A 74 10.53 1.54 7.54
N GLY A 75 9.79 2.50 6.97
CA GLY A 75 9.61 3.84 7.54
C GLY A 75 10.81 4.77 7.38
N THR A 76 11.70 4.46 6.43
CA THR A 76 12.95 5.21 6.17
C THR A 76 12.96 5.88 4.79
N GLY A 77 11.90 5.74 4.00
CA GLY A 77 11.83 6.24 2.63
C GLY A 77 12.55 5.36 1.59
N GLN A 78 12.98 4.15 1.95
CA GLN A 78 13.57 3.19 1.00
C GLN A 78 12.55 2.64 0.00
N VAL A 79 11.26 2.69 0.32
CA VAL A 79 10.15 2.24 -0.52
C VAL A 79 9.13 3.36 -0.67
N ILE A 80 8.13 3.17 -1.55
CA ILE A 80 7.04 4.13 -1.75
C ILE A 80 6.31 4.43 -0.43
N LYS A 81 5.81 5.66 -0.27
CA LYS A 81 5.18 6.13 0.98
C LYS A 81 4.03 5.23 1.45
N GLY A 82 3.27 4.66 0.51
CA GLY A 82 2.17 3.75 0.83
C GLY A 82 2.63 2.45 1.51
N TRP A 83 3.83 1.95 1.19
CA TRP A 83 4.43 0.82 1.90
C TRP A 83 4.93 1.24 3.29
N ASP A 84 5.66 2.36 3.36
CA ASP A 84 6.18 2.92 4.61
C ASP A 84 5.08 3.17 5.66
N GLN A 85 3.88 3.53 5.22
CA GLN A 85 2.70 3.71 6.08
C GLN A 85 1.92 2.40 6.27
N GLY A 86 1.72 1.62 5.21
CA GLY A 86 0.79 0.49 5.19
C GLY A 86 1.29 -0.79 5.86
N LEU A 87 2.61 -0.91 6.06
CA LEU A 87 3.26 -2.13 6.54
C LEU A 87 3.74 -2.04 8.00
N LEU A 88 3.39 -0.96 8.70
CA LEU A 88 3.61 -0.84 10.15
C LEU A 88 2.62 -1.73 10.92
N ASN A 89 3.01 -2.13 12.12
CA ASN A 89 2.21 -2.94 13.03
C ASN A 89 1.75 -4.29 12.41
N MET A 90 2.55 -4.87 11.53
CA MET A 90 2.33 -6.20 10.96
C MET A 90 3.03 -7.27 11.79
N CYS A 91 2.44 -8.46 11.80
CA CYS A 91 3.02 -9.67 12.38
C CYS A 91 3.67 -10.54 11.28
N GLU A 92 4.72 -11.28 11.61
CA GLU A 92 5.24 -12.31 10.69
C GLU A 92 4.14 -13.34 10.35
N GLY A 93 3.95 -13.64 9.08
CA GLY A 93 2.87 -14.45 8.53
C GLY A 93 1.56 -13.70 8.25
N GLU A 94 1.45 -12.41 8.61
CA GLU A 94 0.30 -11.57 8.29
C GLU A 94 0.29 -11.20 6.80
N GLN A 95 -0.90 -11.22 6.20
CA GLN A 95 -1.09 -10.78 4.81
C GLN A 95 -2.01 -9.57 4.74
N ARG A 96 -1.68 -8.62 3.88
CA ARG A 96 -2.46 -7.41 3.62
C ARG A 96 -2.72 -7.19 2.13
N LYS A 97 -3.78 -6.46 1.84
CA LYS A 97 -4.04 -5.79 0.56
C LYS A 97 -3.93 -4.30 0.76
N LEU A 98 -3.01 -3.66 0.04
CA LEU A 98 -2.84 -2.21 0.03
C LEU A 98 -3.40 -1.66 -1.28
N VAL A 99 -4.22 -0.62 -1.21
CA VAL A 99 -4.58 0.19 -2.38
C VAL A 99 -3.93 1.55 -2.20
N ILE A 100 -2.95 1.84 -3.06
CA ILE A 100 -2.03 2.96 -2.92
C ILE A 100 -2.33 3.97 -4.03
N PRO A 101 -2.83 5.18 -3.68
CA PRO A 101 -3.05 6.21 -4.68
C PRO A 101 -1.70 6.76 -5.20
N PRO A 102 -1.70 7.46 -6.33
CA PRO A 102 -0.46 7.90 -6.99
C PRO A 102 0.42 8.76 -6.08
N SER A 103 -0.17 9.63 -5.25
CA SER A 103 0.54 10.53 -4.32
C SER A 103 1.40 9.79 -3.28
N LEU A 104 1.04 8.54 -2.98
CA LEU A 104 1.72 7.63 -2.07
C LEU A 104 2.49 6.51 -2.80
N GLY A 105 2.39 6.47 -4.13
CA GLY A 105 3.10 5.57 -5.03
C GLY A 105 4.17 6.30 -5.84
N TYR A 106 4.05 6.24 -7.17
CA TYR A 106 5.02 6.81 -8.11
C TYR A 106 4.59 8.16 -8.74
N GLY A 107 3.51 8.76 -8.23
CA GLY A 107 3.01 10.06 -8.67
C GLY A 107 2.70 10.15 -10.17
N ASP A 108 2.73 11.37 -10.70
CA ASP A 108 2.44 11.65 -12.11
C ASP A 108 3.54 11.16 -13.06
N ARG A 109 4.73 10.84 -12.53
CA ARG A 109 5.85 10.34 -13.34
C ARG A 109 5.71 8.87 -13.67
N GLY A 110 5.08 8.07 -12.79
CA GLY A 110 5.08 6.62 -12.91
C GLY A 110 6.48 6.02 -12.69
N ALA A 111 6.66 4.76 -13.08
CA ALA A 111 7.93 4.05 -12.93
C ALA A 111 8.15 3.02 -14.04
N GLY A 112 9.34 3.07 -14.65
CA GLY A 112 9.72 2.19 -15.75
C GLY A 112 8.72 2.26 -16.92
N ASN A 113 8.51 1.12 -17.58
CA ASN A 113 7.54 0.98 -18.68
C ASN A 113 6.19 0.40 -18.22
N ASP A 114 6.12 -0.13 -16.99
CA ASP A 114 4.98 -0.91 -16.53
C ASP A 114 4.01 -0.15 -15.63
N ILE A 115 4.45 0.95 -15.02
CA ILE A 115 3.62 1.79 -14.14
C ILE A 115 3.45 3.18 -14.77
N PRO A 116 2.28 3.47 -15.37
CA PRO A 116 1.98 4.80 -15.88
C PRO A 116 1.95 5.87 -14.78
N GLY A 117 2.13 7.12 -15.19
CA GLY A 117 1.85 8.28 -14.34
C GLY A 117 0.41 8.31 -13.86
N GLY A 118 0.19 8.71 -12.60
CA GLY A 118 -1.15 8.79 -12.02
C GLY A 118 -1.79 7.42 -11.72
N ALA A 119 -1.02 6.33 -11.76
CA ALA A 119 -1.54 4.99 -11.51
C ALA A 119 -1.80 4.73 -10.02
N THR A 120 -3.01 4.28 -9.70
CA THR A 120 -3.32 3.65 -8.41
C THR A 120 -2.87 2.20 -8.44
N LEU A 121 -2.11 1.81 -7.41
CA LEU A 121 -1.51 0.49 -7.30
C LEU A 121 -2.29 -0.37 -6.31
N VAL A 122 -2.35 -1.68 -6.57
CA VAL A 122 -2.83 -2.67 -5.62
C VAL A 122 -1.68 -3.61 -5.31
N PHE A 123 -1.38 -3.78 -4.03
CA PHE A 123 -0.40 -4.75 -3.57
C PHE A 123 -1.09 -5.78 -2.69
N GLU A 124 -0.85 -7.06 -2.97
CA GLU A 124 -1.04 -8.12 -1.99
C GLU A 124 0.32 -8.47 -1.41
N VAL A 125 0.44 -8.48 -0.09
CA VAL A 125 1.71 -8.59 0.63
C VAL A 125 1.63 -9.63 1.75
N GLU A 126 2.76 -10.25 2.06
CA GLU A 126 2.97 -11.17 3.18
C GLU A 126 4.27 -10.85 3.89
N LEU A 127 4.19 -10.51 5.17
CA LEU A 127 5.38 -10.27 5.99
C LEU A 127 6.00 -11.61 6.36
N VAL A 128 7.15 -11.92 5.76
CA VAL A 128 7.87 -13.19 5.99
C VAL A 128 8.68 -13.13 7.27
N LYS A 129 9.40 -12.03 7.51
CA LYS A 129 10.34 -11.89 8.64
C LYS A 129 10.58 -10.44 9.04
N ILE A 130 10.76 -10.21 10.33
CA ILE A 130 11.21 -8.96 10.95
C ILE A 130 12.62 -9.18 11.52
N GLU A 131 13.60 -8.53 10.91
CA GLU A 131 14.97 -8.48 11.42
C GLU A 131 15.24 -7.13 12.08
N ARG A 132 15.58 -7.20 13.37
CA ARG A 132 15.97 -6.05 14.19
C ARG A 132 17.16 -6.47 15.02
N GLY A 133 18.20 -5.63 15.04
CA GLY A 133 19.42 -5.89 15.81
C GLY A 133 19.13 -6.09 17.30
N ASN A 134 19.93 -6.95 17.94
CA ASN A 134 19.78 -7.36 19.34
C ASN A 134 20.07 -6.19 20.31
N ASN A 135 19.07 -5.34 20.55
CA ASN A 135 19.02 -4.42 21.70
C ASN A 135 17.68 -4.54 22.46
N ASP A 136 16.92 -5.62 22.23
CA ASP A 136 15.61 -5.88 22.85
C ASP A 136 15.68 -7.04 23.89
N LEU A 137 16.79 -7.19 24.62
CA LEU A 137 16.89 -7.98 25.87
C LEU A 137 17.08 -7.04 27.07
#